data_AF-A0A3D4JH47-F1
#
_entry.id   AF-A0A3D4JH47-F1
#
_cell.length_a   1.000
_cell.length_b   1.000
_cell.length_c   1.000
_cell.angle_alpha   90.00
_cell.angle_beta   90.00
_cell.angle_gamma   90.00
#
_symmetry.space_group_name_H-M   'P 1'
#
loop_
_entity.id
_entity.type
_entity.pdbx_description
1 polymer ?
#
loop_
_entity_poly.entity_id
_entity_poly.type
_entity_poly.pdbx_seq_one_letter_code
_entity_poly.pdbx_strand_id
1 'polypeptide(L)' 'YSVPTEIDNEIARLKLESMGVKIDKLTDEQLHYLNSWEEGT' A
#
# COMPACT_ATOMS: atom_id res chain seq x y z
N TYR A 1 -14.32 -13.09 16.37
CA TYR A 1 -14.67 -12.17 15.28
C TYR A 1 -13.44 -11.34 14.99
N SER A 2 -12.90 -11.45 13.78
CA SER A 2 -11.79 -10.58 13.34
C SER A 2 -12.36 -9.25 12.86
N VAL A 3 -11.64 -8.17 13.10
CA VAL A 3 -11.98 -6.85 12.57
C VAL A 3 -11.87 -6.90 11.03
N PRO A 4 -12.79 -6.27 10.27
CA PRO A 4 -12.67 -6.15 8.82
C PRO A 4 -11.33 -5.53 8.40
N THR A 5 -10.70 -6.08 7.36
CA THR A 5 -9.38 -5.65 6.87
C THR A 5 -9.31 -4.17 6.51
N GLU A 6 -10.39 -3.61 5.97
CA GLU A 6 -10.46 -2.18 5.64
C GLU A 6 -10.30 -1.29 6.88
N ILE A 7 -10.93 -1.66 7.98
CA ILE A 7 -10.83 -0.93 9.25
C ILE A 7 -9.43 -1.07 9.84
N ASP A 8 -8.86 -2.27 9.79
CA ASP A 8 -7.49 -2.53 10.27
C ASP A 8 -6.45 -1.71 9.49
N ASN A 9 -6.58 -1.67 8.16
CA ASN A 9 -5.74 -0.86 7.28
C ASN A 9 -5.85 0.64 7.57
N GLU A 10 -7.06 1.14 7.84
CA GLU A 10 -7.26 2.56 8.14
C GLU A 10 -6.65 2.95 9.49
N ILE A 11 -6.75 2.08 10.50
CA ILE A 11 -6.09 2.29 11.79
C ILE A 11 -4.57 2.30 11.61
N ALA A 12 -4.01 1.38 10.83
CA ALA A 12 -2.58 1.33 10.53
C ALA A 12 -2.11 2.61 9.81
N ARG A 13 -2.87 3.09 8.82
CA ARG A 13 -2.58 4.34 8.09
C ARG A 13 -2.53 5.54 9.02
N LEU A 14 -3.53 5.70 9.89
CA LEU A 14 -3.59 6.79 10.87
C LEU A 14 -2.43 6.73 11.88
N LYS A 15 -2.04 5.52 12.31
CA LYS A 15 -0.91 5.34 13.22
C LYS A 15 0.40 5.80 12.57
N LEU A 16 0.65 5.39 11.33
CA LEU A 16 1.84 5.81 10.57
C LEU A 16 1.87 7.32 10.36
N GLU A 17 0.73 7.92 10.03
CA GLU A 17 0.58 9.38 9.90
C GLU A 17 0.92 10.10 11.21
N SER A 18 0.43 9.60 12.36
CA SER A 18 0.76 10.17 13.67
C SER A 18 2.25 10.08 14.04
N MET A 19 2.98 9.15 13.43
CA MET A 19 4.43 8.97 13.59
C MET A 19 5.22 9.80 12.58
N GLY A 20 4.57 10.58 11.72
CA GLY A 20 5.20 11.34 10.64
C GLY A 20 5.70 10.46 9.48
N VAL A 21 5.27 9.19 9.43
CA VAL A 21 5.63 8.28 8.34
C VAL A 21 4.72 8.58 7.16
N LYS A 22 5.32 8.88 6.01
CA LYS A 22 4.61 9.10 4.74
C LYS A 22 4.63 7.83 3.93
N ILE A 23 3.45 7.41 3.45
CA ILE A 23 3.31 6.35 2.46
C ILE A 23 3.31 7.04 1.10
N ASP A 24 4.32 6.74 0.29
CA ASP A 24 4.40 7.24 -1.07
C ASP A 24 3.43 6.52 -2.00
N LYS A 25 3.18 7.13 -3.16
CA LYS A 25 2.37 6.53 -4.22
C LYS A 25 3.31 6.16 -5.35
N LEU A 26 3.06 4.99 -5.94
CA LEU A 26 3.76 4.57 -7.14
C LEU A 26 3.53 5.61 -8.24
N THR A 27 4.60 5.95 -8.97
CA THR A 27 4.49 6.71 -10.21
C THR A 27 3.85 5.86 -11.30
N ASP A 28 3.32 6.48 -12.34
CA ASP A 28 2.73 5.76 -13.48
C ASP A 28 3.75 4.81 -14.14
N GLU A 29 5.03 5.21 -14.18
CA GLU A 29 6.12 4.37 -14.68
C GLU A 29 6.40 3.17 -13.75
N GLN A 30 6.41 3.37 -12.43
CA GLN A 30 6.58 2.26 -11.46
C GLN A 30 5.41 1.29 -11.52
N LEU A 31 4.18 1.79 -11.67
CA LEU A 31 2.99 0.97 -11.84
C LEU A 31 3.04 0.20 -13.16
N HIS A 32 3.46 0.86 -14.25
CA HIS A 32 3.67 0.20 -15.53
C HIS A 32 4.74 -0.89 -15.43
N TYR A 33 5.88 -0.60 -14.80
CA TYR A 33 6.95 -1.56 -14.58
C TYR A 33 6.44 -2.81 -13.84
N LEU A 34 5.75 -2.63 -12.69
CA LEU A 34 5.16 -3.73 -11.92
C LEU A 34 4.16 -4.57 -12.71
N ASN A 35 3.30 -3.93 -13.52
CA ASN A 35 2.30 -4.62 -14.34
C ASN A 35 2.88 -5.23 -15.62
N SER A 36 4.02 -4.71 -16.10
CA SER A 36 4.72 -5.21 -17.29
C SER A 36 5.61 -6.42 -17.00
N TRP A 37 5.85 -6.68 -15.72
CA TRP A 37 6.68 -7.79 -15.26
C TRP A 37 5.87 -9.09 -15.27
N GLU A 38 5.69 -9.66 -16.46
CA GLU A 38 5.43 -11.11 -16.61
C GLU A 38 6.76 -11.84 -16.45
N GLU A 39 7.23 -12.06 -15.21
CA GLU A 39 8.14 -13.18 -15.00
C GLU A 39 7.36 -14.46 -15.29
N GLY A 40 7.54 -14.98 -16.50
CA GLY A 40 7.28 -16.39 -16.79
C GLY A 40 8.29 -17.24 -16.04
N THR A 41 7.91 -17.75 -14.86
CA THR A 41 7.88 -19.17 -14.45
C THR A 41 7.33 -19.30 -13.04
#